data_AF-A0A515KLT3-F1
#
_entry.id   AF-A0A515KLT3-F1
#
_cell.length_a   1.000
_cell.length_b   1.000
_cell.length_c   1.000
_cell.angle_alpha   90.00
_cell.angle_beta   90.00
_cell.angle_gamma   90.00
#
_symmetry.space_group_name_H-M   'P 1'
#
loop_
_entity.id
_entity.type
_entity.pdbx_description
1 polymer ?
#
loop_
_entity_poly.entity_id
_entity_poly.type
_entity_poly.pdbx_seq_one_letter_code
_entity_poly.pdbx_strand_id
1 'polypeptide(L)'
;MQLAPNDVEITVGRQTLFLRPTLRAAFRLEQKYDGFDKLIRALFTGRLSAYGDVIKEGTGQRSALTDYLDNAGDTPLAVSLDLLVGPMCDFIVSLTGDAEAAVEASKGKPISFKEYHTRLYRLATGWLGWSPDDAWNASPAEILEAYQGRTEMLAAVFGGKQEGGDKTLDATKGEVSGAVRAELNALGDLTNTTMAEVRG
;
A
#
# COMPACT_ATOMS: atom_id res chain seq x y z
N MET A 1 -2.87 -18.09 6.06
CA MET A 1 -2.01 -16.95 5.69
C MET A 1 -1.50 -17.15 4.27
N GLN A 2 -1.98 -16.35 3.31
CA GLN A 2 -1.47 -16.37 1.94
C GLN A 2 -0.34 -15.35 1.82
N LEU A 3 0.87 -15.83 1.52
CA LEU A 3 2.13 -15.07 1.54
C LEU A 3 2.36 -14.21 0.28
N ALA A 4 1.58 -14.44 -0.76
CA ALA A 4 1.39 -13.54 -1.89
C ALA A 4 -0.13 -13.42 -2.05
N PRO A 5 -0.75 -12.22 -1.98
CA PRO A 5 -2.12 -12.10 -2.45
C PRO A 5 -2.11 -12.54 -3.91
N ASN A 6 -2.80 -13.64 -4.20
CA ASN A 6 -2.93 -14.12 -5.56
C ASN A 6 -3.50 -12.96 -6.39
N ASP A 7 -3.01 -12.81 -7.62
CA ASP A 7 -3.61 -11.86 -8.57
C ASP A 7 -5.13 -12.15 -8.58
N VAL A 8 -5.95 -11.11 -8.38
CA VAL A 8 -7.41 -11.28 -8.37
C VAL A 8 -7.84 -11.61 -9.79
N GLU A 9 -8.24 -12.85 -9.98
CA GLU A 9 -8.68 -13.37 -11.27
C GLU A 9 -10.14 -12.98 -11.51
N ILE A 10 -10.39 -12.36 -12.65
CA ILE A 10 -11.72 -11.98 -13.10
C ILE A 10 -11.97 -12.61 -14.45
N THR A 11 -12.82 -13.63 -14.47
CA THR A 11 -13.18 -14.35 -15.69
C THR A 11 -14.63 -14.03 -16.09
N VAL A 12 -14.81 -13.48 -17.29
CA VAL A 12 -16.13 -13.26 -17.88
C VAL A 12 -16.11 -13.65 -19.35
N GLY A 13 -17.03 -14.54 -19.72
CA GLY A 13 -17.08 -15.11 -21.07
C GLY A 13 -15.80 -15.89 -21.37
N ARG A 14 -15.00 -15.39 -22.32
CA ARG A 14 -13.73 -15.98 -22.76
C ARG A 14 -12.49 -15.20 -22.35
N GLN A 15 -12.66 -14.11 -21.60
CA GLN A 15 -11.57 -13.26 -21.15
C GLN A 15 -11.34 -13.43 -19.66
N THR A 16 -10.06 -13.40 -19.30
CA THR A 16 -9.59 -13.46 -17.92
C THR A 16 -8.65 -12.28 -17.68
N LEU A 17 -8.96 -11.47 -16.68
CA LEU A 17 -8.11 -10.40 -16.19
C LEU A 17 -7.47 -10.82 -14.87
N PHE A 18 -6.21 -10.43 -14.68
CA PHE A 18 -5.47 -10.65 -13.45
C PHE A 18 -5.13 -9.29 -12.85
N LEU A 19 -5.70 -8.96 -11.68
CA LEU A 19 -5.43 -7.71 -10.99
C LEU A 19 -4.41 -7.94 -9.87
N ARG A 20 -3.22 -7.35 -10.00
CA ARG A 20 -2.17 -7.45 -9.00
C ARG A 20 -2.25 -6.32 -7.97
N PRO A 21 -2.41 -6.62 -6.68
CA PRO A 21 -2.59 -5.60 -5.66
C PRO A 21 -1.26 -4.98 -5.21
N THR A 22 -0.67 -4.15 -6.07
CA THR A 22 0.60 -3.48 -5.81
C THR A 22 0.44 -2.23 -4.93
N LEU A 23 1.49 -1.86 -4.19
CA LEU A 23 1.52 -0.62 -3.43
C LEU A 23 1.34 0.61 -4.34
N ARG A 24 1.84 0.55 -5.57
CA ARG A 24 1.66 1.60 -6.59
C ARG A 24 0.18 1.77 -6.96
N ALA A 25 -0.54 0.66 -7.18
CA ALA A 25 -1.97 0.69 -7.46
C ALA A 25 -2.75 1.26 -6.28
N ALA A 26 -2.42 0.82 -5.06
CA ALA A 26 -3.03 1.31 -3.83
C ALA A 26 -2.92 2.83 -3.70
N PHE A 27 -1.70 3.35 -3.84
CA PHE A 27 -1.43 4.78 -3.69
C PHE A 27 -2.12 5.63 -4.75
N ARG A 28 -2.10 5.20 -6.03
CA ARG A 28 -2.70 5.97 -7.13
C ARG A 28 -4.21 5.99 -7.09
N LEU A 29 -4.83 4.85 -6.80
CA LEU A 29 -6.29 4.75 -6.70
C LEU A 29 -6.80 5.56 -5.50
N GLU A 30 -6.12 5.48 -4.35
CA GLU A 30 -6.49 6.28 -3.19
C GLU A 30 -6.39 7.78 -3.48
N GLN A 31 -5.27 8.22 -4.07
CA GLN A 31 -5.05 9.64 -4.40
C GLN A 31 -6.09 10.17 -5.40
N LYS A 32 -6.46 9.34 -6.40
CA LYS A 32 -7.38 9.77 -7.46
C LYS A 32 -8.82 9.91 -6.98
N TYR A 33 -9.25 9.04 -6.06
CA TYR A 33 -10.62 9.02 -5.57
C TYR A 33 -10.80 9.69 -4.21
N ASP A 34 -9.71 10.11 -3.56
CA ASP A 34 -9.70 10.67 -2.20
C ASP A 34 -10.31 9.69 -1.19
N GLY A 35 -9.90 8.43 -1.29
CA GLY A 35 -10.37 7.31 -0.46
C GLY A 35 -10.98 6.15 -1.25
N PHE A 36 -10.82 4.93 -0.70
CA PHE A 36 -11.37 3.72 -1.30
C PHE A 36 -12.90 3.61 -1.18
N ASP A 37 -13.51 4.25 -0.18
CA ASP A 37 -14.96 4.29 -0.02
C ASP A 37 -15.64 5.00 -1.21
N LYS A 38 -15.05 6.10 -1.69
CA LYS A 38 -15.54 6.83 -2.87
C LYS A 38 -15.33 6.03 -4.15
N LEU A 39 -14.23 5.30 -4.26
CA LEU A 39 -13.97 4.38 -5.37
C LEU A 39 -15.00 3.25 -5.41
N ILE A 40 -15.24 2.58 -4.28
CA ILE A 40 -16.23 1.50 -4.18
C ILE A 40 -17.63 2.02 -4.55
N ARG A 41 -18.03 3.18 -4.03
CA ARG A 41 -19.30 3.83 -4.43
C ARG A 41 -19.34 4.13 -5.94
N ALA A 42 -18.23 4.55 -6.53
CA ALA A 42 -18.15 4.79 -7.97
C ALA A 42 -18.34 3.51 -8.79
N LEU A 43 -17.84 2.36 -8.32
CA LEU A 43 -18.09 1.06 -8.92
C LEU A 43 -19.56 0.67 -8.83
N PHE A 44 -20.16 0.71 -7.64
CA PHE A 44 -21.59 0.37 -7.45
C PHE A 44 -22.55 1.28 -8.21
N THR A 45 -22.15 2.51 -8.53
CA THR A 45 -22.95 3.44 -9.35
C THR A 45 -22.76 3.24 -10.86
N GLY A 46 -21.95 2.27 -11.28
CA GLY A 46 -21.73 1.95 -12.69
C GLY A 46 -20.83 2.96 -13.42
N ARG A 47 -19.98 3.73 -12.72
CA ARG A 47 -19.09 4.71 -13.37
C ARG A 47 -17.98 3.99 -14.11
N LEU A 48 -18.10 3.87 -15.44
CA LEU A 48 -17.12 3.21 -16.32
C LEU A 48 -15.66 3.66 -16.12
N SER A 49 -15.44 4.94 -15.78
CA SER A 49 -14.09 5.43 -15.45
C SER A 49 -13.49 4.72 -14.24
N ALA A 50 -14.28 4.42 -13.21
CA ALA A 50 -13.81 3.68 -12.03
C ALA A 50 -13.40 2.24 -12.36
N TYR A 51 -14.17 1.54 -13.19
CA TYR A 51 -13.79 0.21 -13.68
C TYR A 51 -12.47 0.27 -14.47
N GLY A 52 -12.36 1.24 -15.38
CA GLY A 52 -11.15 1.41 -16.19
C GLY A 52 -9.92 1.75 -15.37
N ASP A 53 -10.07 2.59 -14.35
CA ASP A 53 -8.98 2.96 -13.45
C ASP A 53 -8.51 1.78 -12.59
N VAL A 54 -9.44 0.98 -12.04
CA VAL A 54 -9.10 -0.22 -11.27
C VAL A 54 -8.38 -1.25 -12.15
N ILE A 55 -8.92 -1.55 -13.33
CA ILE A 55 -8.30 -2.51 -14.26
C ILE A 55 -6.92 -2.02 -14.69
N LYS A 56 -6.80 -0.74 -15.05
CA LYS A 56 -5.53 -0.17 -15.51
C LYS A 56 -4.45 -0.26 -14.43
N GLU A 57 -4.76 0.12 -13.19
CA GLU A 57 -3.77 0.09 -12.12
C GLU A 57 -3.50 -1.34 -11.61
N GLY A 58 -4.48 -2.24 -11.67
CA GLY A 58 -4.31 -3.65 -11.29
C GLY A 58 -3.58 -4.52 -12.32
N THR A 59 -3.80 -4.30 -13.61
CA THR A 59 -3.13 -5.06 -14.70
C THR A 59 -1.83 -4.40 -15.17
N GLY A 60 -1.67 -3.09 -14.94
CA GLY A 60 -0.65 -2.27 -15.58
C GLY A 60 -0.90 -1.98 -17.07
N GLN A 61 -1.98 -2.51 -17.65
CA GLN A 61 -2.31 -2.40 -19.07
C GLN A 61 -3.40 -1.37 -19.30
N ARG A 62 -3.14 -0.41 -20.22
CA ARG A 62 -4.08 0.69 -20.49
C ARG A 62 -5.30 0.27 -21.32
N SER A 63 -5.18 -0.74 -22.18
CA SER A 63 -6.25 -1.22 -23.06
C SER A 63 -7.12 -2.32 -22.45
N ALA A 64 -6.74 -2.88 -21.29
CA ALA A 64 -7.34 -4.09 -20.75
C ALA A 64 -8.86 -4.02 -20.54
N LEU A 65 -9.42 -2.85 -20.19
CA LEU A 65 -10.88 -2.69 -20.11
C LEU A 65 -11.53 -2.74 -21.51
N THR A 66 -10.96 -2.06 -22.49
CA THR A 66 -11.50 -2.06 -23.86
C THR A 66 -11.41 -3.46 -24.47
N ASP A 67 -10.25 -4.10 -24.33
CA ASP A 67 -10.03 -5.48 -24.78
C ASP A 67 -11.02 -6.43 -24.11
N TYR A 68 -11.28 -6.26 -22.81
CA TYR A 68 -12.28 -7.03 -22.09
C TYR A 68 -13.71 -6.81 -22.60
N LEU A 69 -14.10 -5.55 -22.84
CA LEU A 69 -15.45 -5.21 -23.33
C LEU A 69 -15.69 -5.67 -24.77
N ASP A 70 -14.69 -5.53 -25.64
CA ASP A 70 -14.77 -5.96 -27.04
C ASP A 70 -14.93 -7.49 -27.16
N ASN A 71 -14.45 -8.23 -26.16
CA ASN A 71 -14.52 -9.68 -26.11
C ASN A 71 -15.61 -10.22 -25.17
N ALA A 72 -16.45 -9.35 -24.58
CA ALA A 72 -17.56 -9.75 -23.71
C ALA A 72 -18.69 -10.50 -24.47
N GLY A 73 -18.60 -10.58 -25.81
CA GLY A 73 -19.54 -11.30 -26.66
C GLY A 73 -20.94 -10.67 -26.63
N ASP A 74 -21.98 -11.50 -26.63
CA ASP A 74 -23.38 -11.06 -26.56
C ASP A 74 -23.85 -10.71 -25.14
N THR A 75 -22.93 -10.66 -24.17
CA THR A 75 -23.28 -10.34 -22.78
C THR A 75 -23.70 -8.87 -22.67
N PRO A 76 -24.89 -8.54 -22.13
CA PRO A 76 -25.28 -7.15 -21.92
C PRO A 76 -24.27 -6.43 -21.03
N LEU A 77 -23.89 -5.21 -21.40
CA LEU A 77 -22.88 -4.43 -20.67
C LEU A 77 -23.18 -4.35 -19.17
N ALA A 78 -24.44 -4.15 -18.79
CA ALA A 78 -24.84 -4.09 -17.39
C ALA A 78 -24.50 -5.38 -16.63
N VAL A 79 -24.69 -6.55 -17.25
CA VAL A 79 -24.34 -7.85 -16.66
C VAL A 79 -22.83 -8.01 -16.55
N SER A 80 -22.08 -7.64 -17.59
CA SER A 80 -20.61 -7.67 -17.56
C SER A 80 -20.04 -6.79 -16.45
N LEU A 81 -20.57 -5.57 -16.29
CA LEU A 81 -20.12 -4.65 -15.23
C LEU A 81 -20.48 -5.15 -13.83
N ASP A 82 -21.65 -5.75 -13.64
CA ASP A 82 -22.06 -6.30 -12.34
C ASP A 82 -21.13 -7.44 -11.89
N LEU A 83 -20.73 -8.32 -12.84
CA LEU A 83 -19.77 -9.39 -12.59
C LEU A 83 -18.37 -8.89 -12.21
N LEU A 84 -18.00 -7.66 -12.60
CA LEU A 84 -16.72 -7.06 -12.23
C LEU A 84 -16.70 -6.51 -10.79
N VAL A 85 -17.85 -6.08 -10.25
CA VAL A 85 -17.89 -5.32 -8.98
C VAL A 85 -17.33 -6.12 -7.82
N GLY A 86 -17.75 -7.38 -7.66
CA GLY A 86 -17.31 -8.24 -6.56
C GLY A 86 -15.78 -8.40 -6.53
N PRO A 87 -15.17 -8.96 -7.59
CA PRO A 87 -13.73 -9.13 -7.64
C PRO A 87 -12.94 -7.80 -7.56
N MET A 88 -13.47 -6.70 -8.10
CA MET A 88 -12.83 -5.39 -7.93
C MET A 88 -12.88 -4.89 -6.49
N CYS A 89 -13.94 -5.20 -5.73
CA CYS A 89 -13.99 -4.90 -4.31
C CYS A 89 -12.96 -5.73 -3.54
N ASP A 90 -12.84 -7.03 -3.84
CA ASP A 90 -11.83 -7.90 -3.22
C ASP A 90 -10.40 -7.38 -3.50
N PHE A 91 -10.15 -6.97 -4.74
CA PHE A 91 -8.91 -6.29 -5.12
C PHE A 91 -8.68 -5.03 -4.28
N ILE A 92 -9.67 -4.13 -4.16
CA ILE A 92 -9.52 -2.90 -3.37
C ILE A 92 -9.27 -3.21 -1.89
N VAL A 93 -9.93 -4.23 -1.32
CA VAL A 93 -9.69 -4.66 0.06
C VAL A 93 -8.25 -5.13 0.23
N SER A 94 -7.71 -5.91 -0.71
CA SER A 94 -6.30 -6.36 -0.64
C SER A 94 -5.28 -5.20 -0.67
N LEU A 95 -5.61 -4.06 -1.29
CA LEU A 95 -4.78 -2.83 -1.28
C LEU A 95 -4.71 -2.15 0.09
N THR A 96 -5.58 -2.53 1.03
CA THR A 96 -5.56 -2.01 2.41
C THR A 96 -4.57 -2.75 3.30
N GLY A 97 -3.99 -3.86 2.81
CA GLY A 97 -3.10 -4.70 3.60
C GLY A 97 -3.82 -5.61 4.59
N ASP A 98 -5.10 -5.90 4.33
CA ASP A 98 -5.86 -6.89 5.09
C ASP A 98 -5.30 -8.29 4.82
N ALA A 99 -4.30 -8.65 5.61
CA ALA A 99 -4.01 -10.03 5.94
C ALA A 99 -4.91 -10.39 7.11
N GLU A 100 -5.56 -11.54 7.01
CA GLU A 100 -6.47 -12.23 7.93
C GLU A 100 -5.91 -12.47 9.36
N ALA A 101 -5.03 -11.61 9.86
CA ALA A 101 -4.67 -11.49 11.24
C ALA A 101 -5.74 -10.64 11.92
N ALA A 102 -6.49 -11.26 12.83
CA ALA A 102 -7.28 -10.56 13.83
C ALA A 102 -6.35 -9.67 14.67
N VAL A 103 -6.00 -8.49 14.15
CA VAL A 103 -5.30 -7.46 14.91
C VAL A 103 -6.37 -6.87 15.82
N GLU A 104 -6.25 -7.13 17.12
CA GLU A 104 -7.05 -6.43 18.12
C GLU A 104 -7.05 -4.94 17.78
N ALA A 105 -8.25 -4.35 17.67
CA ALA A 105 -8.43 -2.96 17.27
C ALA A 105 -7.53 -2.06 18.14
N SER A 106 -6.40 -1.66 17.58
CA SER A 106 -5.42 -0.89 18.33
C SER A 106 -6.05 0.45 18.72
N LYS A 107 -5.90 0.86 19.97
CA LYS A 107 -6.39 2.16 20.50
C LYS A 107 -5.62 3.36 19.94
N GLY A 108 -5.06 3.24 18.74
CA GLY A 108 -4.30 4.27 18.06
C GLY A 108 -5.22 5.29 17.39
N LYS A 109 -4.68 6.49 17.16
CA LYS A 109 -5.35 7.49 16.34
C LYS A 109 -5.49 6.93 14.91
N PRO A 110 -6.69 7.00 14.29
CA PRO A 110 -6.85 6.56 12.90
C PRO A 110 -5.92 7.39 12.00
N ILE A 111 -5.17 6.69 11.14
CA ILE A 111 -4.30 7.30 10.12
C ILE A 111 -4.99 7.26 8.76
N SER A 112 -4.64 8.19 7.88
CA SER A 112 -5.13 8.17 6.50
C SER A 112 -4.48 7.05 5.68
N PHE A 113 -5.14 6.58 4.62
CA PHE A 113 -4.56 5.59 3.70
C PHE A 113 -3.29 6.10 3.04
N LYS A 114 -3.28 7.36 2.58
CA LYS A 114 -2.05 8.03 2.12
C LYS A 114 -0.89 7.91 3.11
N GLU A 115 -1.13 8.18 4.39
CA GLU A 115 -0.11 8.05 5.42
C GLU A 115 0.31 6.59 5.62
N TYR A 116 -0.65 5.67 5.64
CA TYR A 116 -0.42 4.23 5.75
C TYR A 116 0.46 3.69 4.61
N HIS A 117 0.10 3.92 3.34
CA HIS A 117 0.88 3.46 2.18
C HIS A 117 2.27 4.13 2.12
N THR A 118 2.38 5.39 2.56
CA THR A 118 3.69 6.06 2.71
C THR A 118 4.57 5.36 3.75
N ARG A 119 3.98 4.91 4.87
CA ARG A 119 4.72 4.13 5.88
C ARG A 119 5.18 2.78 5.32
N LEU A 120 4.33 2.08 4.57
CA LEU A 120 4.72 0.82 3.91
C LEU A 120 5.90 1.02 2.95
N TYR A 121 5.87 2.08 2.14
CA TYR A 121 6.99 2.39 1.25
C TYR A 121 8.30 2.65 2.02
N ARG A 122 8.23 3.37 3.15
CA ARG A 122 9.39 3.61 4.03
C ARG A 122 9.89 2.33 4.71
N LEU A 123 8.98 1.45 5.11
CA LEU A 123 9.35 0.14 5.67
C LEU A 123 10.07 -0.70 4.62
N ALA A 124 9.55 -0.78 3.40
CA ALA A 124 10.18 -1.53 2.32
C ALA A 124 11.57 -0.99 1.94
N THR A 125 11.66 0.30 1.63
CA THR A 125 12.91 0.88 1.13
C THR A 125 13.95 1.17 2.21
N GLY A 126 13.50 1.49 3.43
CA GLY A 126 14.38 1.81 4.55
C GLY A 126 14.70 0.59 5.41
N TRP A 127 13.68 -0.05 5.98
CA TRP A 127 13.87 -1.15 6.92
C TRP A 127 14.24 -2.45 6.22
N LEU A 128 13.49 -2.84 5.19
CA LEU A 128 13.74 -4.07 4.44
C LEU A 128 14.90 -3.95 3.46
N GLY A 129 15.20 -2.73 3.01
CA GLY A 129 16.29 -2.43 2.07
C GLY A 129 15.97 -2.81 0.62
N TRP A 130 14.68 -2.87 0.28
CA TRP A 130 14.24 -3.12 -1.10
C TRP A 130 14.51 -1.91 -1.99
N SER A 131 14.66 -2.15 -3.29
CA SER A 131 14.71 -1.04 -4.26
C SER A 131 13.35 -0.33 -4.31
N PRO A 132 13.31 0.95 -4.73
CA PRO A 132 12.05 1.65 -4.97
C PRO A 132 11.09 0.88 -5.89
N ASP A 133 11.61 0.25 -6.95
CA ASP A 133 10.79 -0.48 -7.91
C ASP A 133 10.19 -1.74 -7.29
N ASP A 134 10.96 -2.50 -6.50
CA ASP A 134 10.46 -3.66 -5.78
C ASP A 134 9.40 -3.26 -4.74
N ALA A 135 9.64 -2.20 -3.98
CA ALA A 135 8.69 -1.67 -3.00
C ALA A 135 7.37 -1.23 -3.65
N TRP A 136 7.42 -0.63 -4.84
CA TRP A 136 6.21 -0.22 -5.54
C TRP A 136 5.43 -1.37 -6.16
N ASN A 137 6.12 -2.45 -6.55
CA ASN A 137 5.51 -3.62 -7.17
C ASN A 137 5.05 -4.68 -6.16
N ALA A 138 5.56 -4.64 -4.94
CA ALA A 138 5.08 -5.47 -3.85
C ALA A 138 3.69 -5.01 -3.36
N SER A 139 2.93 -5.97 -2.84
CA SER A 139 1.66 -5.71 -2.18
C SER A 139 1.85 -5.21 -0.75
N PRO A 140 0.87 -4.47 -0.20
CA PRO A 140 0.86 -4.10 1.22
C PRO A 140 1.06 -5.29 2.17
N ALA A 141 0.44 -6.43 1.88
CA ALA A 141 0.56 -7.65 2.68
C ALA A 141 1.99 -8.23 2.66
N GLU A 142 2.62 -8.31 1.48
CA GLU A 142 4.01 -8.80 1.37
C GLU A 142 5.01 -7.93 2.13
N ILE A 143 4.82 -6.60 2.10
CA ILE A 143 5.67 -5.66 2.84
C ILE A 143 5.53 -5.89 4.35
N LEU A 144 4.29 -6.04 4.84
CA LEU A 144 4.03 -6.28 6.26
C LEU A 144 4.62 -7.62 6.72
N GLU A 145 4.46 -8.67 5.92
CA GLU A 145 4.99 -9.99 6.24
C GLU A 145 6.51 -10.02 6.26
N ALA A 146 7.15 -9.42 5.25
CA ALA A 146 8.61 -9.30 5.21
C ALA A 146 9.14 -8.48 6.40
N TYR A 147 8.42 -7.44 6.81
CA TYR A 147 8.73 -6.67 8.01
C TYR A 147 8.64 -7.54 9.27
N GLN A 148 7.54 -8.27 9.43
CA GLN A 148 7.35 -9.17 10.57
C GLN A 148 8.46 -10.23 10.65
N GLY A 149 8.73 -10.95 9.56
CA GLY A 149 9.80 -11.96 9.53
C GLY A 149 11.18 -11.38 9.88
N ARG A 150 11.49 -10.15 9.44
CA ARG A 150 12.74 -9.47 9.82
C ARG A 150 12.77 -9.09 11.30
N THR A 151 11.64 -8.66 11.87
CA THR A 151 11.57 -8.38 13.32
C THR A 151 11.72 -9.65 14.17
N GLU A 152 11.13 -10.77 13.73
CA GLU A 152 11.27 -12.07 14.40
C GLU A 152 12.71 -12.59 14.32
N MET A 153 13.38 -12.46 13.17
CA MET A 153 14.80 -12.79 13.02
C MET A 153 15.67 -11.96 13.98
N LEU A 154 15.46 -10.64 14.05
CA LEU A 154 16.21 -9.76 14.96
C LEU A 154 15.96 -10.14 16.42
N ALA A 155 14.70 -10.44 16.78
CA ALA A 155 14.37 -10.93 18.12
C ALA A 155 15.11 -12.25 18.42
N ALA A 156 15.11 -13.21 17.50
CA ALA A 156 15.80 -14.49 17.69
C ALA A 156 17.33 -14.33 17.86
N VAL A 157 17.96 -13.44 17.08
CA VAL A 157 19.41 -13.20 17.11
C VAL A 157 19.84 -12.43 18.37
N PHE A 158 19.05 -11.43 18.79
CA PHE A 158 19.42 -10.53 19.88
C PHE A 158 18.75 -10.86 21.22
N GLY A 159 18.12 -12.04 21.34
CA GLY A 159 17.62 -12.56 22.61
C GLY A 159 16.27 -11.96 23.04
N GLY A 160 15.32 -11.87 22.11
CA GLY A 160 13.92 -11.60 22.40
C GLY A 160 13.39 -12.64 23.38
N LYS A 161 13.28 -12.23 24.65
CA LYS A 161 12.70 -13.04 25.73
C LYS A 161 11.36 -13.63 25.28
N GLN A 162 11.30 -14.94 25.15
CA GLN A 162 10.09 -15.65 25.55
C GLN A 162 9.98 -15.53 27.07
N GLU A 163 8.87 -14.96 27.53
CA GLU A 163 8.00 -15.44 28.60
C GLU A 163 7.27 -14.28 29.28
N GLY A 164 5.99 -14.52 29.58
CA GLY A 164 5.06 -13.55 30.13
C GLY A 164 5.61 -12.81 31.35
N GLY A 165 5.30 -11.52 31.38
CA GLY A 165 5.70 -10.63 32.47
C GLY A 165 6.06 -9.26 31.91
N ASP A 166 5.09 -8.36 32.01
CA ASP A 166 5.21 -6.92 31.92
C ASP A 166 6.65 -6.40 32.19
N LYS A 167 7.27 -5.88 31.12
CA LYS A 167 8.29 -4.82 31.13
C LYS A 167 8.60 -4.42 29.69
N THR A 168 8.01 -3.30 29.29
CA THR A 168 8.37 -2.55 28.08
C THR A 168 9.88 -2.27 28.07
N LEU A 169 10.55 -2.65 26.98
CA LEU A 169 11.90 -2.19 26.68
C LEU A 169 11.79 -0.87 25.93
N ASP A 170 12.13 0.21 26.62
CA ASP A 170 12.25 1.57 26.10
C ASP A 170 13.46 1.64 25.14
N ALA A 171 13.20 1.77 23.84
CA ALA A 171 14.23 1.80 22.79
C ALA A 171 15.02 3.13 22.71
N THR A 172 14.92 4.01 23.72
CA THR A 172 15.56 5.33 23.68
C THR A 172 16.95 5.40 24.34
N LYS A 173 17.56 4.27 24.71
CA LYS A 173 18.92 4.22 25.31
C LYS A 173 20.06 3.91 24.34
N GLY A 174 19.97 4.39 23.11
CA GLY A 174 21.14 4.65 22.27
C GLY A 174 21.51 6.12 22.38
N GLU A 175 22.50 6.48 23.18
CA GLU A 175 23.01 7.86 23.23
C GLU A 175 23.61 8.23 21.87
N VAL A 176 22.81 8.89 21.04
CA VAL A 176 23.30 9.60 19.85
C VAL A 176 24.14 10.77 20.35
N SER A 177 25.45 10.72 20.08
CA SER A 177 26.41 11.79 20.37
C SER A 177 25.84 13.16 19.99
N GLY A 178 25.99 14.14 20.89
CA GLY A 178 25.49 15.51 20.71
C GLY A 178 25.97 16.18 19.41
N ALA A 179 27.11 15.76 18.87
CA ALA A 179 27.63 16.25 17.59
C ALA A 179 26.75 15.79 16.40
N VAL A 180 26.26 14.55 16.43
CA VAL A 180 25.41 13.98 15.36
C VAL A 180 24.01 14.61 15.39
N ARG A 181 23.50 14.94 16.58
CA ARG A 181 22.26 15.72 16.73
C ARG A 181 22.40 17.14 16.20
N ALA A 182 23.55 17.78 16.40
CA ALA A 182 23.81 19.13 15.89
C ALA A 182 23.88 19.16 14.35
N GLU A 183 24.53 18.17 13.72
CA GLU A 183 24.58 18.04 12.26
C GLU A 183 23.21 17.73 11.65
N LEU A 184 22.42 16.86 12.27
CA LEU A 184 21.07 16.54 11.80
C LEU A 184 20.11 17.72 11.92
N ASN A 185 20.26 18.56 12.95
CA ASN A 185 19.48 19.79 13.10
C ASN A 185 19.90 20.86 12.08
N ALA A 186 21.19 20.93 11.72
CA ALA A 186 21.68 21.85 10.69
C ALA A 186 21.20 21.50 9.27
N LEU A 187 20.95 20.21 9.00
CA LEU A 187 20.37 19.74 7.72
C LEU A 187 18.87 20.00 7.59
N GLY A 188 18.15 20.19 8.72
CA GLY A 188 16.71 20.42 8.77
C GLY A 188 16.27 21.88 8.80
N ASP A 189 17.20 22.83 8.91
CA ASP A 189 16.89 24.25 8.99
C ASP A 189 16.89 24.91 7.60
N LEU A 190 15.73 24.87 6.93
CA LEU A 190 15.50 25.53 5.65
C LEU A 190 15.30 27.06 5.77
N THR A 191 15.64 27.69 6.90
CA THR A 191 15.58 29.16 7.02
C THR A 191 16.83 29.90 6.51
N ASN A 192 17.90 29.18 6.12
CA ASN A 192 19.14 29.81 5.64
C ASN A 192 19.27 29.97 4.11
N THR A 193 18.18 29.80 3.35
CA THR A 193 18.21 30.03 1.89
C THR A 193 17.10 30.98 1.46
N THR A 194 17.25 32.28 1.75
CA THR A 194 17.25 33.39 0.75
C THR A 194 17.15 34.79 1.37
N MET A 195 17.94 35.70 0.79
CA MET A 195 17.90 37.18 0.84
C MET A 195 18.47 37.93 2.06
N ALA A 196 19.71 38.40 1.89
CA ALA A 196 20.03 39.83 2.05
C ALA A 196 21.34 40.18 1.30
N GLU A 197 21.22 40.52 0.01
CA GLU A 197 22.01 41.63 -0.52
C GLU A 197 21.36 42.91 0.03
N VAL A 198 22.05 43.65 0.91
CA VAL A 198 21.98 45.13 0.96
C VAL A 198 23.27 45.65 1.62
N ARG A 199 23.94 46.57 0.91
CA ARG A 199 24.99 47.54 1.29
C ARG A 199 26.46 47.16 1.11
N GLY A 200 26.97 47.64 -0.03
CA GLY A 200 28.31 48.13 -0.28
C GLY A 200 28.26 48.99 -1.53
#